data_AF-A0ABC8TRB6-F1
#
_entry.id   AF-A0ABC8TRB6-F1
#
_cell.length_a   1.000
_cell.length_b   1.000
_cell.length_c   1.000
_cell.angle_alpha   90.00
_cell.angle_beta   90.00
_cell.angle_gamma   90.00
#
_symmetry.space_group_name_H-M   'P 1'
#
loop_
_entity.id
_entity.type
_entity.pdbx_description
1 polymer ?
#
loop_
_entity_poly.entity_id
_entity_poly.type
_entity_poly.pdbx_seq_one_letter_code
_entity_poly.pdbx_strand_id
1 'polypeptide(L)'
;MKGPRWNTFMFLLTMAAFMILLLPCKGIGVCYGRNGNNLPSPRDVIGLYKRCGIQLIRLFEPNPQVLDALRGSNLLVSLGVRNEDLSNLASSQTAATAWVNANVLPYKSNVIFRWITLGNEVIPGSYSTFVARSMANIYNAIRAIGLTSTKVTTVVPMTALASSYPPSAGAFSGQVVGVMRDVVTTVVPMTALASSYPPSAGAFSGQVVGVMRDVASFLSRAGAPLMINVYPYFAFASDPQHVSLEYATFRSKQPVVDGNLRYNSLFDAMVDAFHAALEKINSGNVSISISETGWPTAGNGAYTNIDIAKAYNTNLVNHVKREGTPRRPNQLMDTFIFAIFNENQKENGVEQNWGLFYPNMKPVYPFFANCLR
;
A
#
# COMPACT_ATOMS: atom_id res chain seq x y z
N MET A 1 20.98 -57.63 -11.85
CA MET A 1 21.22 -56.43 -11.03
C MET A 1 20.93 -55.18 -11.85
N LYS A 2 19.71 -54.64 -11.78
CA LYS A 2 19.36 -53.32 -12.32
C LYS A 2 18.65 -52.56 -11.21
N GLY A 3 19.35 -51.63 -10.57
CA GLY A 3 18.84 -50.81 -9.47
C GLY A 3 17.81 -49.77 -9.95
N PRO A 4 17.00 -49.23 -9.02
CA PRO A 4 15.81 -48.46 -9.34
C PRO A 4 16.17 -47.04 -9.82
N ARG A 5 16.30 -46.87 -11.14
CA ARG A 5 16.44 -45.55 -11.79
C ARG A 5 15.17 -44.67 -11.73
N TRP A 6 14.07 -45.18 -11.20
CA TRP A 6 12.77 -44.50 -11.16
C TRP A 6 12.60 -43.56 -9.96
N ASN A 7 13.27 -43.84 -8.82
CA ASN A 7 13.12 -43.02 -7.62
C ASN A 7 13.85 -41.67 -7.71
N THR A 8 14.96 -41.58 -8.46
CA THR A 8 15.72 -40.33 -8.59
C THR A 8 15.00 -39.32 -9.48
N PHE A 9 14.26 -39.77 -10.50
CA PHE A 9 13.53 -38.90 -11.42
C PHE A 9 12.27 -38.30 -10.79
N MET A 10 11.59 -39.08 -9.94
CA MET A 10 10.41 -38.64 -9.20
C MET A 10 10.77 -37.66 -8.07
N PHE A 11 11.93 -37.84 -7.42
CA PHE A 11 12.46 -36.90 -6.41
C PHE A 11 12.86 -35.54 -7.01
N LEU A 12 13.45 -35.55 -8.21
CA LEU A 12 13.81 -34.32 -8.95
C LEU A 12 12.57 -33.56 -9.46
N LEU A 13 11.51 -34.26 -9.88
CA LEU A 13 10.23 -33.62 -10.24
C LEU A 13 9.52 -32.99 -9.04
N THR A 14 9.59 -33.61 -7.85
CA THR A 14 9.01 -33.02 -6.63
C THR A 14 9.83 -31.82 -6.11
N MET A 15 11.16 -31.82 -6.26
CA MET A 15 11.98 -30.63 -5.97
C MET A 15 11.78 -29.51 -6.98
N ALA A 16 11.60 -29.81 -8.27
CA ALA A 16 11.28 -28.81 -9.29
C ALA A 16 9.89 -28.20 -9.08
N ALA A 17 8.88 -28.99 -8.68
CA ALA A 17 7.56 -28.48 -8.33
C ALA A 17 7.57 -27.62 -7.05
N PHE A 18 8.52 -27.85 -6.13
CA PHE A 18 8.72 -27.00 -4.95
C PHE A 18 9.58 -25.75 -5.24
N MET A 19 10.48 -25.80 -6.24
CA MET A 19 11.26 -24.64 -6.69
C MET A 19 10.50 -23.70 -7.65
N ILE A 20 9.44 -24.18 -8.32
CA ILE A 20 8.58 -23.32 -9.16
C ILE A 20 7.70 -22.38 -8.32
N LEU A 21 7.66 -22.54 -6.99
CA LEU A 21 7.03 -21.61 -6.04
C LEU A 21 7.96 -20.49 -5.54
N LEU A 22 9.15 -20.34 -6.13
CA LEU A 22 10.16 -19.34 -5.73
C LEU A 22 10.49 -18.32 -6.83
N LEU A 23 9.56 -18.04 -7.75
CA LEU A 23 9.56 -16.72 -8.38
C LEU A 23 8.81 -15.77 -7.44
N PRO A 24 9.45 -14.73 -6.86
CA PRO A 24 8.74 -13.75 -6.07
C PRO A 24 7.96 -12.84 -7.02
N CYS A 25 6.95 -13.38 -7.70
CA CYS A 25 5.84 -12.58 -8.18
C CYS A 25 5.20 -11.99 -6.91
N LYS A 26 5.59 -10.76 -6.58
CA LYS A 26 4.93 -10.04 -5.51
C LYS A 26 3.46 -9.85 -5.88
N GLY A 27 2.59 -10.03 -4.89
CA GLY A 27 1.18 -10.25 -5.12
C GLY A 27 0.42 -8.96 -5.38
N ILE A 28 -0.65 -9.07 -6.17
CA ILE A 28 -1.70 -8.05 -6.22
C ILE A 28 -2.71 -8.35 -5.13
N GLY A 29 -2.91 -7.38 -4.25
CA GLY A 29 -3.95 -7.38 -3.24
C GLY A 29 -5.01 -6.33 -3.50
N VAL A 30 -6.08 -6.40 -2.72
CA VAL A 30 -7.12 -5.37 -2.72
C VAL A 30 -7.45 -5.01 -1.27
N CYS A 31 -7.60 -3.71 -1.01
CA CYS A 31 -8.01 -3.20 0.29
C CYS A 31 -9.49 -3.52 0.54
N TYR A 32 -9.79 -4.12 1.71
CA TYR A 32 -11.15 -4.35 2.14
C TYR A 32 -11.63 -3.20 3.05
N GLY A 33 -12.00 -2.10 2.41
CA GLY A 33 -12.70 -0.98 3.05
C GLY A 33 -14.11 -1.37 3.48
N ARG A 34 -14.56 -0.81 4.61
CA ARG A 34 -15.85 -1.14 5.25
C ARG A 34 -16.67 0.08 5.65
N ASN A 35 -16.32 1.27 5.17
CA ASN A 35 -17.06 2.50 5.42
C ASN A 35 -18.30 2.58 4.49
N GLY A 36 -19.21 1.62 4.64
CA GLY A 36 -20.45 1.59 3.90
C GLY A 36 -21.54 0.79 4.62
N ASN A 37 -22.78 1.25 4.54
CA ASN A 37 -23.94 0.62 5.19
C ASN A 37 -24.70 -0.37 4.30
N ASN A 38 -24.21 -0.62 3.08
CA ASN A 38 -24.82 -1.47 2.06
C ASN A 38 -23.89 -2.58 1.56
N LEU A 39 -22.78 -2.83 2.27
CA LEU A 39 -21.74 -3.79 1.86
C LEU A 39 -22.15 -5.25 2.15
N PRO A 40 -21.67 -6.24 1.36
CA PRO A 40 -21.92 -7.66 1.59
C PRO A 40 -21.36 -8.17 2.93
N SER A 41 -21.82 -9.35 3.34
CA SER A 41 -21.27 -10.03 4.52
C SER A 41 -19.77 -10.35 4.33
N PRO A 42 -18.95 -10.36 5.39
CA PRO A 42 -17.54 -10.72 5.27
C PRO A 42 -17.30 -12.08 4.59
N ARG A 43 -18.19 -13.06 4.81
CA ARG A 43 -18.11 -14.38 4.15
C ARG A 43 -18.26 -14.27 2.64
N ASP A 44 -19.21 -13.47 2.16
CA ASP A 44 -19.44 -13.27 0.73
C ASP A 44 -18.26 -12.51 0.10
N VAL A 45 -17.70 -11.53 0.82
CA VAL A 45 -16.51 -10.79 0.38
C VAL A 45 -15.30 -11.71 0.27
N ILE A 46 -14.99 -12.54 1.28
CA ILE A 46 -13.90 -13.51 1.17
C ILE A 46 -14.16 -14.51 0.04
N GLY A 47 -15.40 -14.91 -0.17
CA GLY A 47 -15.82 -15.70 -1.33
C GLY A 47 -15.51 -15.00 -2.66
N LEU A 48 -15.77 -13.69 -2.75
CA LEU A 48 -15.45 -12.87 -3.91
C LEU A 48 -13.94 -12.83 -4.16
N TYR A 49 -13.12 -12.56 -3.12
CA TYR A 49 -11.65 -12.57 -3.24
C TYR A 49 -11.15 -13.90 -3.85
N LYS A 50 -11.68 -15.03 -3.35
CA LYS A 50 -11.33 -16.36 -3.86
C LYS A 50 -11.76 -16.59 -5.31
N ARG A 51 -13.02 -16.27 -5.66
CA ARG A 51 -13.52 -16.41 -7.04
C ARG A 51 -12.69 -15.58 -8.02
N CYS A 52 -12.28 -14.40 -7.58
CA CYS A 52 -11.48 -13.47 -8.36
C CYS A 52 -9.98 -13.83 -8.46
N GLY A 53 -9.52 -14.83 -7.70
CA GLY A 53 -8.10 -15.18 -7.62
C GLY A 53 -7.23 -14.11 -6.97
N ILE A 54 -7.82 -13.22 -6.15
CA ILE A 54 -7.08 -12.22 -5.37
C ILE A 54 -6.41 -12.97 -4.22
N GLN A 55 -5.10 -12.77 -4.05
CA GLN A 55 -4.31 -13.53 -3.06
C GLN A 55 -4.05 -12.72 -1.77
N LEU A 56 -4.01 -11.39 -1.88
CA LEU A 56 -3.64 -10.50 -0.79
C LEU A 56 -4.85 -9.65 -0.38
N ILE A 57 -5.06 -9.50 0.92
CA ILE A 57 -6.12 -8.65 1.49
C ILE A 57 -5.52 -7.72 2.54
N ARG A 58 -5.88 -6.44 2.46
CA ARG A 58 -5.54 -5.46 3.49
C ARG A 58 -6.77 -5.09 4.29
N LEU A 59 -6.65 -5.21 5.61
CA LEU A 59 -7.62 -4.76 6.60
C LEU A 59 -7.04 -3.55 7.32
N PHE A 60 -7.86 -2.54 7.58
CA PHE A 60 -7.41 -1.31 8.26
C PHE A 60 -7.39 -1.45 9.79
N GLU A 61 -8.14 -2.41 10.32
CA GLU A 61 -8.28 -2.69 11.74
C GLU A 61 -8.66 -4.15 11.99
N PRO A 62 -8.50 -4.67 13.22
CA PRO A 62 -9.03 -5.97 13.60
C PRO A 62 -10.56 -5.97 13.60
N ASN A 63 -11.14 -6.91 12.86
CA ASN A 63 -12.57 -7.14 12.86
C ASN A 63 -12.87 -8.65 13.00
N PRO A 64 -13.43 -9.10 14.14
CA PRO A 64 -13.65 -10.53 14.39
C PRO A 64 -14.45 -11.24 13.29
N GLN A 65 -15.51 -10.61 12.77
CA GLN A 65 -16.33 -11.21 11.70
C GLN A 65 -15.53 -11.43 10.41
N VAL A 66 -14.62 -10.52 10.07
CA VAL A 66 -13.74 -10.66 8.90
C VAL A 66 -12.66 -11.70 9.16
N LEU A 67 -12.05 -11.68 10.33
CA LEU A 67 -11.01 -12.64 10.72
C LEU A 67 -11.55 -14.07 10.78
N ASP A 68 -12.80 -14.27 11.22
CA ASP A 68 -13.47 -15.56 11.16
C ASP A 68 -13.76 -15.99 9.71
N ALA A 69 -14.24 -15.08 8.87
CA ALA A 69 -14.44 -15.36 7.44
C ALA A 69 -13.14 -15.70 6.69
N LEU A 70 -11.99 -15.21 7.19
CA LEU A 70 -10.67 -15.48 6.61
C LEU A 70 -10.11 -16.86 6.95
N ARG A 71 -10.65 -17.56 7.95
CA ARG A 71 -10.16 -18.88 8.37
C ARG A 71 -10.19 -19.87 7.20
N GLY A 72 -9.03 -20.45 6.87
CA GLY A 72 -8.90 -21.41 5.78
C GLY A 72 -9.06 -20.81 4.37
N SER A 73 -9.04 -19.49 4.23
CA SER A 73 -9.17 -18.82 2.92
C SER A 73 -7.90 -18.90 2.06
N ASN A 74 -6.74 -19.13 2.68
CA ASN A 74 -5.39 -19.02 2.10
C ASN A 74 -5.02 -17.61 1.60
N LEU A 75 -5.81 -16.58 1.96
CA LEU A 75 -5.45 -15.20 1.69
C LEU A 75 -4.29 -14.75 2.59
N LEU A 76 -3.35 -14.01 2.01
CA LEU A 76 -2.27 -13.34 2.73
C LEU A 76 -2.78 -12.01 3.28
N VAL A 77 -2.83 -11.90 4.61
CA VAL A 77 -3.47 -10.77 5.30
C VAL A 77 -2.43 -9.73 5.71
N SER A 78 -2.67 -8.48 5.32
CA SER A 78 -2.12 -7.30 5.98
C SER A 78 -3.16 -6.78 6.99
N LEU A 79 -2.88 -6.91 8.29
CA LEU A 79 -3.78 -6.48 9.35
C LEU A 79 -3.30 -5.15 9.95
N GLY A 80 -4.11 -4.11 9.79
CA GLY A 80 -3.89 -2.81 10.38
C GLY A 80 -4.19 -2.77 11.87
N VAL A 81 -3.38 -1.99 12.58
CA VAL A 81 -3.65 -1.53 13.94
C VAL A 81 -4.30 -0.15 13.85
N ARG A 82 -5.35 0.06 14.65
CA ARG A 82 -6.01 1.36 14.79
C ARG A 82 -5.03 2.44 15.23
N ASN A 83 -5.18 3.65 14.71
CA ASN A 83 -4.25 4.74 15.02
C ASN A 83 -4.28 5.10 16.52
N GLU A 84 -5.48 5.07 17.11
CA GLU A 84 -5.73 5.33 18.53
C GLU A 84 -5.10 4.30 19.48
N ASP A 85 -4.81 3.07 19.01
CA ASP A 85 -4.16 2.03 19.83
C ASP A 85 -2.66 2.29 20.00
N LEU A 86 -2.03 3.09 19.14
CA LEU A 86 -0.58 3.22 19.06
C LEU A 86 0.07 3.73 20.36
N SER A 87 -0.55 4.70 21.03
CA SER A 87 -0.01 5.22 22.30
C SER A 87 0.03 4.15 23.38
N ASN A 88 -1.03 3.35 23.48
CA ASN A 88 -1.11 2.24 24.42
C ASN A 88 -0.12 1.11 24.06
N LEU A 89 -0.01 0.77 22.78
CA LEU A 89 0.95 -0.25 22.31
C LEU A 89 2.40 0.15 22.53
N ALA A 90 2.73 1.43 22.40
CA ALA A 90 4.05 1.97 22.69
C ALA A 90 4.38 1.95 24.19
N SER A 91 3.35 2.08 25.05
CA SER A 91 3.51 2.24 26.50
C SER A 91 4.19 1.05 27.19
N SER A 92 3.93 -0.18 26.73
CA SER A 92 4.49 -1.39 27.34
C SER A 92 4.44 -2.62 26.43
N GLN A 93 5.36 -3.57 26.68
CA GLN A 93 5.32 -4.88 26.03
C GLN A 93 4.05 -5.66 26.40
N THR A 94 3.56 -5.51 27.63
CA THR A 94 2.33 -6.16 28.11
C THR A 94 1.11 -5.71 27.32
N ALA A 95 0.96 -4.42 27.05
CA ALA A 95 -0.13 -3.89 26.22
C ALA A 95 -0.10 -4.47 24.80
N ALA A 96 1.08 -4.53 24.18
CA ALA A 96 1.24 -5.14 22.86
C ALA A 96 0.94 -6.64 22.84
N THR A 97 1.38 -7.38 23.86
CA THR A 97 1.05 -8.80 24.01
C THR A 97 -0.44 -9.02 24.18
N ALA A 98 -1.13 -8.18 24.98
CA ALA A 98 -2.57 -8.26 25.15
C ALA A 98 -3.31 -8.01 23.81
N TRP A 99 -2.88 -7.01 23.04
CA TRP A 99 -3.45 -6.74 21.72
C TRP A 99 -3.24 -7.91 20.75
N VAL A 100 -2.04 -8.52 20.71
CA VAL A 100 -1.76 -9.70 19.88
C VAL A 100 -2.60 -10.91 20.31
N ASN A 101 -2.75 -11.12 21.62
CA ASN A 101 -3.57 -12.20 22.17
C ASN A 101 -5.06 -12.05 21.84
N ALA A 102 -5.56 -10.82 21.74
CA ALA A 102 -6.95 -10.55 21.38
C ALA A 102 -7.19 -10.66 19.86
N ASN A 103 -6.27 -10.13 19.05
CA ASN A 103 -6.55 -9.85 17.64
C ASN A 103 -5.87 -10.81 16.65
N VAL A 104 -4.81 -11.51 17.06
CA VAL A 104 -4.00 -12.36 16.16
C VAL A 104 -3.95 -13.81 16.63
N LEU A 105 -3.63 -14.04 17.91
CA LEU A 105 -3.49 -15.37 18.49
C LEU A 105 -4.70 -16.30 18.23
N PRO A 106 -5.97 -15.85 18.34
CA PRO A 106 -7.13 -16.74 18.13
C PRO A 106 -7.27 -17.23 16.69
N TYR A 107 -6.62 -16.55 15.74
CA TYR A 107 -6.75 -16.80 14.31
C TYR A 107 -5.46 -17.39 13.69
N LYS A 108 -4.35 -17.41 14.44
CA LYS A 108 -3.00 -17.72 13.91
C LYS A 108 -2.88 -19.05 13.16
N SER A 109 -3.70 -20.05 13.53
CA SER A 109 -3.65 -21.40 12.94
C SER A 109 -4.37 -21.49 11.59
N ASN A 110 -5.25 -20.53 11.27
CA ASN A 110 -6.15 -20.63 10.11
C ASN A 110 -6.17 -19.36 9.25
N VAL A 111 -5.56 -18.27 9.72
CA VAL A 111 -5.41 -17.00 8.98
C VAL A 111 -3.92 -16.73 8.77
N ILE A 112 -3.54 -16.45 7.53
CA ILE A 112 -2.14 -16.23 7.16
C ILE A 112 -1.81 -14.74 7.30
N PHE A 113 -1.40 -14.32 8.49
CA PHE A 113 -0.92 -12.96 8.73
C PHE A 113 0.45 -12.75 8.09
N ARG A 114 0.47 -12.08 6.94
CA ARG A 114 1.71 -11.75 6.24
C ARG A 114 2.31 -10.44 6.76
N TRP A 115 1.47 -9.45 7.05
CA TRP A 115 1.88 -8.18 7.64
C TRP A 115 0.98 -7.76 8.81
N ILE A 116 1.58 -7.10 9.80
CA ILE A 116 0.88 -6.24 10.77
C ILE A 116 1.36 -4.81 10.52
N THR A 117 0.43 -3.88 10.28
CA THR A 117 0.76 -2.47 9.99
C THR A 117 0.42 -1.56 11.17
N LEU A 118 1.41 -0.86 11.72
CA LEU A 118 1.30 0.03 12.87
C LEU A 118 0.98 1.44 12.40
N GLY A 119 -0.31 1.75 12.38
CA GLY A 119 -0.82 3.03 11.93
C GLY A 119 -1.02 3.10 10.42
N ASN A 120 -2.00 3.92 10.04
CA ASN A 120 -2.29 4.30 8.66
C ASN A 120 -2.21 5.82 8.54
N GLU A 121 -1.23 6.30 7.77
CA GLU A 121 -1.03 7.72 7.47
C GLU A 121 -0.79 8.62 8.69
N VAL A 122 -0.26 8.05 9.78
CA VAL A 122 0.01 8.78 11.04
C VAL A 122 1.31 9.58 11.04
N ILE A 123 2.08 9.53 9.95
CA ILE A 123 3.36 10.24 9.79
C ILE A 123 3.24 11.17 8.57
N PRO A 124 3.24 12.52 8.74
CA PRO A 124 3.26 13.26 10.02
C PRO A 124 1.94 13.14 10.79
N GLY A 125 1.96 13.40 12.10
CA GLY A 125 0.76 13.39 12.94
C GLY A 125 1.06 13.23 14.43
N SER A 126 0.04 13.40 15.27
CA SER A 126 0.15 13.26 16.74
C SER A 126 0.53 11.85 17.19
N TYR A 127 0.21 10.83 16.38
CA TYR A 127 0.56 9.43 16.67
C TYR A 127 1.95 9.01 16.15
N SER A 128 2.62 9.85 15.35
CA SER A 128 3.89 9.50 14.67
C SER A 128 4.98 9.01 15.63
N THR A 129 5.09 9.62 16.81
CA THR A 129 6.12 9.30 17.81
C THR A 129 5.93 7.91 18.45
N PHE A 130 4.72 7.34 18.39
CA PHE A 130 4.43 6.03 18.96
C PHE A 130 4.72 4.86 18.00
N VAL A 131 4.90 5.13 16.71
CA VAL A 131 4.97 4.10 15.66
C VAL A 131 6.15 3.15 15.88
N ALA A 132 7.38 3.66 15.98
CA ALA A 132 8.57 2.82 16.07
C ALA A 132 8.55 1.93 17.33
N ARG A 133 8.12 2.47 18.48
CA ARG A 133 8.02 1.70 19.72
C ARG A 133 6.90 0.66 19.66
N SER A 134 5.75 0.99 19.07
CA SER A 134 4.66 0.05 18.83
C SER A 134 5.09 -1.10 17.93
N MET A 135 5.85 -0.80 16.86
CA MET A 135 6.41 -1.82 15.95
C MET A 135 7.32 -2.79 16.70
N ALA A 136 8.22 -2.28 17.54
CA ALA A 136 9.09 -3.12 18.36
C ALA A 136 8.31 -4.03 19.32
N ASN A 137 7.33 -3.48 20.05
CA ASN A 137 6.54 -4.24 21.01
C ASN A 137 5.66 -5.29 20.33
N ILE A 138 4.97 -4.95 19.23
CA ILE A 138 4.17 -5.91 18.45
C ILE A 138 5.06 -6.99 17.82
N TYR A 139 6.23 -6.63 17.31
CA TYR A 139 7.17 -7.62 16.76
C TYR A 139 7.54 -8.68 17.78
N ASN A 140 7.90 -8.29 19.00
CA ASN A 140 8.21 -9.24 20.07
C ASN A 140 7.02 -10.13 20.41
N ALA A 141 5.81 -9.57 20.51
CA ALA A 141 4.60 -10.32 20.82
C ALA A 141 4.22 -11.33 19.72
N ILE A 142 4.33 -10.93 18.44
CA ILE A 142 4.08 -11.80 17.28
C ILE A 142 5.09 -12.96 17.24
N ARG A 143 6.37 -12.70 17.55
CA ARG A 143 7.41 -13.74 17.65
C ARG A 143 7.12 -14.71 18.79
N ALA A 144 6.68 -14.21 19.94
CA ALA A 144 6.37 -15.03 21.12
C ALA A 144 5.24 -16.04 20.87
N ILE A 145 4.28 -15.72 19.99
CA ILE A 145 3.20 -16.65 19.62
C ILE A 145 3.56 -17.60 18.45
N GLY A 146 4.80 -17.55 17.96
CA GLY A 146 5.35 -18.44 16.94
C GLY A 146 5.21 -17.94 15.49
N LEU A 147 4.73 -16.71 15.25
CA LEU A 147 4.55 -16.15 13.91
C LEU A 147 5.85 -15.52 13.37
N THR A 148 6.82 -16.37 13.05
CA THR A 148 8.18 -15.94 12.66
C THR A 148 8.30 -15.44 11.20
N SER A 149 7.31 -15.71 10.35
CA SER A 149 7.30 -15.21 8.96
C SER A 149 6.51 -13.91 8.79
N THR A 150 5.71 -13.52 9.78
CA THR A 150 4.92 -12.28 9.78
C THR A 150 5.84 -11.07 9.89
N LYS A 151 5.61 -10.08 9.04
CA LYS A 151 6.36 -8.83 8.99
C LYS A 151 5.60 -7.74 9.75
N VAL A 152 6.32 -6.91 10.48
CA VAL A 152 5.77 -5.75 11.17
C VAL A 152 6.25 -4.51 10.43
N THR A 153 5.33 -3.65 10.04
CA THR A 153 5.62 -2.43 9.28
C THR A 153 4.66 -1.30 9.65
N THR A 154 4.72 -0.17 8.96
CA THR A 154 3.81 0.98 9.07
C THR A 154 3.48 1.50 7.67
N VAL A 155 2.39 2.24 7.55
CA VAL A 155 1.89 2.79 6.29
C VAL A 155 2.07 4.30 6.28
N VAL A 156 2.84 4.80 5.31
CA VAL A 156 3.23 6.22 5.22
C VAL A 156 2.61 6.85 3.96
N PRO A 157 1.99 8.05 4.08
CA PRO A 157 1.44 8.78 2.94
C PRO A 157 2.53 9.62 2.25
N MET A 158 2.25 10.07 1.03
CA MET A 158 3.15 10.93 0.27
C MET A 158 3.50 12.26 0.99
N THR A 159 2.65 12.74 1.89
CA THR A 159 2.87 13.97 2.67
C THR A 159 3.98 13.89 3.71
N ALA A 160 4.55 12.70 3.94
CA ALA A 160 5.76 12.54 4.76
C ALA A 160 7.04 13.09 4.08
N LEU A 161 7.03 13.25 2.75
CA LEU A 161 8.13 13.86 2.02
C LEU A 161 8.12 15.38 2.16
N ALA A 162 9.30 15.99 2.27
CA ALA A 162 9.50 17.44 2.39
C ALA A 162 9.18 18.14 1.07
N SER A 163 8.43 19.25 1.07
CA SER A 163 8.30 20.13 -0.10
C SER A 163 9.68 20.64 -0.54
N SER A 164 9.99 20.57 -1.85
CA SER A 164 11.23 21.11 -2.40
C SER A 164 11.33 22.60 -2.09
N TYR A 165 12.41 23.00 -1.45
CA TYR A 165 12.73 24.40 -1.21
C TYR A 165 13.85 24.84 -2.17
N PRO A 166 13.79 26.03 -2.80
CA PRO A 166 12.76 27.07 -2.62
C PRO A 166 11.50 26.88 -3.50
N PRO A 167 10.34 27.46 -3.10
CA PRO A 167 9.06 27.33 -3.82
C PRO A 167 9.03 28.01 -5.20
N SER A 168 10.07 28.78 -5.55
CA SER A 168 10.10 29.64 -6.74
C SER A 168 10.17 28.88 -8.07
N ALA A 169 10.32 27.56 -8.06
CA ALA A 169 10.17 26.72 -9.25
C ALA A 169 8.70 26.33 -9.53
N GLY A 170 7.79 26.58 -8.60
CA GLY A 170 6.33 26.48 -8.77
C GLY A 170 5.66 27.77 -8.33
N ALA A 171 5.66 28.78 -9.19
CA ALA A 171 5.00 30.06 -8.89
C ALA A 171 3.47 29.89 -8.93
N PHE A 172 2.80 30.02 -7.79
CA PHE A 172 1.34 30.22 -7.73
C PHE A 172 1.01 31.71 -7.68
N SER A 173 -0.06 32.13 -8.34
CA SER A 173 -0.54 33.52 -8.31
C SER A 173 -1.15 33.88 -6.95
N GLY A 174 -1.04 35.16 -6.57
CA GLY A 174 -1.37 35.68 -5.23
C GLY A 174 -2.82 35.48 -4.74
N GLN A 175 -3.74 35.01 -5.59
CA GLN A 175 -5.12 34.71 -5.18
C GLN A 175 -5.29 33.35 -4.49
N VAL A 176 -4.36 32.40 -4.66
CA VAL A 176 -4.49 31.05 -4.07
C VAL A 176 -4.09 31.02 -2.58
N VAL A 177 -3.21 31.94 -2.16
CA VAL A 177 -2.72 32.05 -0.78
C VAL A 177 -3.85 32.42 0.21
N GLY A 178 -4.87 33.15 -0.25
CA GLY A 178 -6.00 33.57 0.60
C GLY A 178 -6.97 32.45 0.99
N VAL A 179 -7.05 31.38 0.18
CA VAL A 179 -7.98 30.26 0.41
C VAL A 179 -7.34 29.16 1.28
N MET A 180 -6.01 29.12 1.39
CA MET A 180 -5.26 28.09 2.13
C MET A 180 -5.33 28.21 3.66
N ARG A 181 -5.92 29.29 4.20
CA ARG A 181 -5.99 29.49 5.67
C ARG A 181 -7.18 28.76 6.33
N ASP A 182 -8.21 28.42 5.57
CA ASP A 182 -9.50 27.95 6.12
C ASP A 182 -9.88 26.50 5.74
N VAL A 183 -8.97 25.74 5.10
CA VAL A 183 -9.23 24.33 4.76
C VAL A 183 -8.17 23.43 5.39
N VAL A 184 -8.28 23.22 6.70
CA VAL A 184 -7.59 22.14 7.43
C VAL A 184 -8.64 21.17 7.97
N THR A 185 -9.30 20.45 7.06
CA THR A 185 -9.96 19.16 7.33
C THR A 185 -10.08 18.41 6.01
N THR A 186 -9.50 17.22 5.94
CA THR A 186 -9.77 16.17 4.94
C THR A 186 -9.76 16.54 3.46
N VAL A 187 -8.61 16.96 2.93
CA VAL A 187 -8.18 16.62 1.57
C VAL A 187 -6.66 16.68 1.60
N VAL A 188 -5.95 15.65 1.13
CA VAL A 188 -4.48 15.68 0.96
C VAL A 188 -4.13 16.90 0.09
N PRO A 189 -3.58 18.00 0.64
CA PRO A 189 -3.34 19.19 -0.17
C PRO A 189 -2.10 18.99 -1.03
N MET A 190 -2.12 19.56 -2.23
CA MET A 190 -1.08 19.87 -3.26
C MET A 190 0.43 19.74 -2.93
N THR A 191 0.82 19.64 -1.67
CA THR A 191 2.19 19.45 -1.14
C THR A 191 2.89 18.15 -1.59
N ALA A 192 2.15 17.14 -2.07
CA ALA A 192 2.73 15.85 -2.48
C ALA A 192 3.56 15.92 -3.79
N LEU A 193 3.26 16.87 -4.68
CA LEU A 193 3.97 17.02 -5.97
C LEU A 193 5.24 17.87 -5.83
N ALA A 194 5.20 18.94 -5.03
CA ALA A 194 6.38 19.75 -4.75
C ALA A 194 7.43 18.98 -3.93
N SER A 195 7.07 17.91 -3.22
CA SER A 195 7.97 17.21 -2.30
C SER A 195 8.90 16.15 -2.92
N SER A 196 8.72 15.88 -4.20
CA SER A 196 9.25 14.68 -4.84
C SER A 196 9.78 14.92 -6.26
N TYR A 197 9.92 16.17 -6.69
CA TYR A 197 10.39 16.51 -8.03
C TYR A 197 11.77 17.20 -8.03
N PRO A 198 12.76 16.70 -8.79
CA PRO A 198 12.75 15.38 -9.43
C PRO A 198 12.79 14.25 -8.38
N PRO A 199 12.43 12.99 -8.72
CA PRO A 199 12.38 11.87 -7.76
C PRO A 199 13.64 11.71 -6.90
N SER A 200 14.84 11.90 -7.46
CA SER A 200 16.11 11.86 -6.74
C SER A 200 16.22 12.91 -5.62
N ALA A 201 15.45 14.00 -5.68
CA ALA A 201 15.38 15.03 -4.66
C ALA A 201 14.51 14.63 -3.46
N GLY A 202 13.73 13.55 -3.54
CA GLY A 202 12.87 13.07 -2.46
C GLY A 202 13.60 12.94 -1.12
N ALA A 203 13.04 13.55 -0.07
CA ALA A 203 13.59 13.57 1.28
C ALA A 203 12.45 13.63 2.29
N PHE A 204 12.63 13.05 3.48
CA PHE A 204 11.65 13.22 4.55
C PHE A 204 11.67 14.65 5.09
N SER A 205 10.51 15.17 5.48
CA SER A 205 10.43 16.51 6.10
C SER A 205 11.19 16.55 7.43
N GLY A 206 11.69 17.74 7.81
CA GLY A 206 12.41 17.91 9.07
C GLY A 206 11.58 17.50 10.29
N GLN A 207 10.25 17.63 10.21
CA GLN A 207 9.32 17.20 11.26
C GLN A 207 9.28 15.67 11.44
N VAL A 208 9.44 14.90 10.36
CA VAL A 208 9.26 13.43 10.39
C VAL A 208 10.56 12.64 10.25
N VAL A 209 11.66 13.27 9.81
CA VAL A 209 12.92 12.57 9.51
C VAL A 209 13.47 11.77 10.71
N GLY A 210 13.28 12.27 11.94
CA GLY A 210 13.65 11.55 13.16
C GLY A 210 12.85 10.25 13.32
N VAL A 211 11.53 10.35 13.25
CA VAL A 211 10.62 9.19 13.32
C VAL A 211 10.93 8.20 12.20
N MET A 212 11.16 8.68 10.98
CA MET A 212 11.46 7.82 9.83
C MET A 212 12.81 7.11 9.95
N ARG A 213 13.82 7.70 10.63
CA ARG A 213 15.06 6.99 10.97
C ARG A 213 14.81 5.81 11.91
N ASP A 214 13.99 6.01 12.93
CA ASP A 214 13.66 4.94 13.89
C ASP A 214 12.86 3.81 13.23
N VAL A 215 11.86 4.18 12.42
CA VAL A 215 11.08 3.23 11.61
C VAL A 215 11.98 2.48 10.64
N ALA A 216 12.80 3.16 9.85
CA ALA A 216 13.65 2.53 8.85
C ALA A 216 14.73 1.62 9.48
N SER A 217 15.30 2.03 10.62
CA SER A 217 16.22 1.21 11.41
C SER A 217 15.57 -0.08 11.92
N PHE A 218 14.32 -0.01 12.38
CA PHE A 218 13.56 -1.21 12.73
C PHE A 218 13.32 -2.10 11.50
N LEU A 219 12.81 -1.53 10.41
CA LEU A 219 12.45 -2.27 9.19
C LEU A 219 13.65 -3.00 8.58
N SER A 220 14.80 -2.32 8.54
CA SER A 220 16.08 -2.87 8.08
C SER A 220 16.46 -4.12 8.88
N ARG A 221 16.42 -4.05 10.23
CA ARG A 221 16.74 -5.19 11.11
C ARG A 221 15.71 -6.33 11.03
N ALA A 222 14.43 -6.00 10.89
CA ALA A 222 13.35 -6.98 10.80
C ALA A 222 13.22 -7.62 9.40
N GLY A 223 13.94 -7.08 8.40
CA GLY A 223 13.79 -7.45 6.99
C GLY A 223 12.36 -7.29 6.52
N ALA A 224 11.72 -6.17 6.88
CA ALA A 224 10.34 -5.84 6.53
C ALA A 224 10.32 -4.65 5.53
N PRO A 225 9.36 -4.60 4.59
CA PRO A 225 9.23 -3.45 3.71
C PRO A 225 8.64 -2.26 4.46
N LEU A 226 8.95 -1.03 4.04
CA LEU A 226 8.10 0.13 4.31
C LEU A 226 6.87 0.04 3.41
N MET A 227 5.68 0.23 3.97
CA MET A 227 4.46 0.33 3.19
C MET A 227 4.11 1.81 2.94
N ILE A 228 3.77 2.15 1.70
CA ILE A 228 3.40 3.52 1.32
C ILE A 228 2.09 3.57 0.52
N ASN A 229 1.34 4.64 0.74
CA ASN A 229 0.15 4.96 -0.05
C ASN A 229 0.55 5.85 -1.24
N VAL A 230 0.28 5.41 -2.46
CA VAL A 230 0.74 6.05 -3.70
C VAL A 230 -0.44 6.32 -4.62
N TYR A 231 -0.79 7.58 -4.80
CA TYR A 231 -1.96 7.99 -5.58
C TYR A 231 -1.61 9.04 -6.64
N PRO A 232 -1.20 8.61 -7.86
CA PRO A 232 -1.04 9.48 -9.01
C PRO A 232 -2.29 10.31 -9.34
N TYR A 233 -3.47 9.79 -9.02
CA TYR A 233 -4.75 10.49 -9.18
C TYR A 233 -4.75 11.87 -8.50
N PHE A 234 -4.37 11.97 -7.22
CA PHE A 234 -4.44 13.23 -6.49
C PHE A 234 -3.48 14.27 -7.05
N ALA A 235 -2.27 13.83 -7.42
CA ALA A 235 -1.29 14.66 -8.09
C ALA A 235 -1.85 15.22 -9.41
N PHE A 236 -2.35 14.35 -10.29
CA PHE A 236 -2.99 14.75 -11.55
C PHE A 236 -4.17 15.71 -11.34
N ALA A 237 -5.10 15.36 -10.44
CA ALA A 237 -6.30 16.16 -10.18
C ALA A 237 -5.97 17.55 -9.62
N SER A 238 -4.85 17.69 -8.91
CA SER A 238 -4.42 18.95 -8.33
C SER A 238 -3.67 19.88 -9.30
N ASP A 239 -2.99 19.32 -10.31
CA ASP A 239 -2.24 20.07 -11.32
C ASP A 239 -2.30 19.41 -12.71
N PRO A 240 -3.48 19.38 -13.35
CA PRO A 240 -3.67 18.72 -14.64
C PRO A 240 -3.00 19.46 -15.80
N GLN A 241 -2.47 20.67 -15.58
CA GLN A 241 -1.75 21.45 -16.58
C GLN A 241 -0.30 20.96 -16.75
N HIS A 242 0.34 20.50 -15.67
CA HIS A 242 1.73 20.04 -15.69
C HIS A 242 1.87 18.53 -15.51
N VAL A 243 0.89 17.87 -14.88
CA VAL A 243 0.82 16.41 -14.80
C VAL A 243 -0.15 15.92 -15.87
N SER A 244 0.34 15.25 -16.90
CA SER A 244 -0.53 14.66 -17.92
C SER A 244 -1.26 13.41 -17.41
N LEU A 245 -2.46 13.19 -17.93
CA LEU A 245 -3.22 11.97 -17.63
C LEU A 245 -2.46 10.73 -18.08
N GLU A 246 -1.77 10.79 -19.21
CA GLU A 246 -0.95 9.70 -19.74
C GLU A 246 0.17 9.33 -18.76
N TYR A 247 0.85 10.32 -18.17
CA TYR A 247 1.90 10.08 -17.19
C TYR A 247 1.34 9.50 -15.88
N ALA A 248 0.20 10.00 -15.42
CA ALA A 248 -0.48 9.48 -14.23
C ALA A 248 -1.06 8.06 -14.42
N THR A 249 -1.28 7.62 -15.67
CA THR A 249 -1.94 6.33 -16.00
C THR A 249 -1.03 5.33 -16.72
N PHE A 250 0.30 5.47 -16.61
CA PHE A 250 1.31 4.58 -17.22
C PHE A 250 1.26 4.52 -18.76
N ARG A 251 0.70 5.54 -19.42
CA ARG A 251 0.57 5.62 -20.88
C ARG A 251 1.53 6.62 -21.53
N SER A 252 2.34 7.34 -20.74
CA SER A 252 3.25 8.34 -21.30
C SER A 252 4.37 7.71 -22.12
N LYS A 253 4.52 8.18 -23.36
CA LYS A 253 5.68 7.89 -24.21
C LYS A 253 6.82 8.88 -24.02
N GLN A 254 6.58 9.98 -23.30
CA GLN A 254 7.55 11.02 -23.01
C GLN A 254 7.95 10.91 -21.54
N PRO A 255 9.11 10.29 -21.23
CA PRO A 255 9.51 10.11 -19.85
C PRO A 255 9.96 11.43 -19.23
N VAL A 256 9.65 11.63 -17.95
CA VAL A 256 10.32 12.62 -17.11
C VAL A 256 11.75 12.13 -16.86
N VAL A 257 12.74 13.00 -17.10
CA VAL A 257 14.17 12.69 -16.95
C VAL A 257 14.69 13.27 -15.64
N ASP A 258 15.37 12.44 -14.85
CA ASP A 258 16.00 12.78 -13.58
C ASP A 258 17.40 12.15 -13.53
N GLY A 259 18.41 12.95 -13.90
CA GLY A 259 19.75 12.46 -14.16
C GLY A 259 19.74 11.36 -15.22
N ASN A 260 20.18 10.15 -14.84
CA ASN A 260 20.20 8.98 -15.72
C ASN A 260 18.92 8.14 -15.67
N LEU A 261 17.95 8.49 -14.81
CA LEU A 261 16.70 7.78 -14.66
C LEU A 261 15.62 8.40 -15.54
N ARG A 262 14.75 7.55 -16.08
CA ARG A 262 13.65 7.94 -16.97
C ARG A 262 12.35 7.36 -16.42
N TYR A 263 11.38 8.22 -16.16
CA TYR A 263 10.11 7.87 -15.54
C TYR A 263 8.99 8.01 -16.57
N ASN A 264 8.43 6.89 -17.02
CA ASN A 264 7.26 6.85 -17.91
C ASN A 264 5.92 6.87 -17.14
N SER A 265 5.97 6.69 -15.82
CA SER A 265 4.81 6.76 -14.95
C SER A 265 5.06 7.66 -13.74
N LEU A 266 4.04 8.41 -13.34
CA LEU A 266 4.08 9.20 -12.11
C LEU A 266 4.18 8.30 -10.87
N PHE A 267 3.59 7.11 -10.94
CA PHE A 267 3.71 6.10 -9.89
C PHE A 267 5.17 5.77 -9.57
N ASP A 268 5.99 5.46 -10.59
CA ASP A 268 7.41 5.16 -10.42
C ASP A 268 8.16 6.33 -9.78
N ALA A 269 7.88 7.55 -10.25
CA ALA A 269 8.47 8.77 -9.72
C ALA A 269 8.14 8.98 -8.23
N MET A 270 6.88 8.75 -7.84
CA MET A 270 6.44 8.86 -6.44
C MET A 270 7.10 7.81 -5.55
N VAL A 271 7.21 6.56 -6.02
CA VAL A 271 7.87 5.48 -5.29
C VAL A 271 9.38 5.75 -5.15
N ASP A 272 10.03 6.19 -6.22
CA ASP A 272 11.48 6.44 -6.19
C ASP A 272 11.86 7.68 -5.38
N ALA A 273 10.94 8.63 -5.19
CA ALA A 273 11.11 9.70 -4.22
C ALA A 273 11.22 9.17 -2.78
N PHE A 274 10.47 8.13 -2.42
CA PHE A 274 10.64 7.45 -1.13
C PHE A 274 11.96 6.67 -1.06
N HIS A 275 12.37 6.00 -2.13
CA HIS A 275 13.67 5.34 -2.16
C HIS A 275 14.82 6.34 -1.98
N ALA A 276 14.77 7.50 -2.65
CA ALA A 276 15.73 8.58 -2.47
C ALA A 276 15.71 9.12 -1.02
N ALA A 277 14.53 9.29 -0.42
CA ALA A 277 14.40 9.74 0.97
C ALA A 277 15.01 8.74 1.97
N LEU A 278 14.78 7.44 1.76
CA LEU A 278 15.37 6.37 2.59
C LEU A 278 16.89 6.35 2.48
N GLU A 279 17.45 6.53 1.28
CA GLU A 279 18.90 6.61 1.10
C GLU A 279 19.53 7.80 1.83
N LYS A 280 18.88 8.97 1.82
CA LYS A 280 19.34 10.18 2.54
C LYS A 280 19.37 10.02 4.06
N ILE A 281 18.65 9.04 4.59
CA ILE A 281 18.71 8.65 6.01
C ILE A 281 19.47 7.34 6.23
N ASN A 282 20.37 6.97 5.30
CA ASN A 282 21.22 5.78 5.35
C ASN A 282 20.44 4.46 5.48
N SER A 283 19.23 4.40 4.93
CA SER A 283 18.31 3.24 5.00
C SER A 283 17.92 2.74 3.62
N GLY A 284 18.81 2.90 2.63
CA GLY A 284 18.55 2.53 1.22
C GLY A 284 18.30 1.03 0.97
N ASN A 285 18.57 0.19 1.97
CA ASN A 285 18.30 -1.25 1.95
C ASN A 285 16.86 -1.63 2.34
N VAL A 286 16.07 -0.68 2.86
CA VAL A 286 14.66 -0.92 3.18
C VAL A 286 13.86 -0.98 1.88
N SER A 287 13.28 -2.15 1.59
CA SER A 287 12.40 -2.34 0.43
C SER A 287 11.06 -1.61 0.64
N ILE A 288 10.35 -1.32 -0.46
CA ILE A 288 9.04 -0.68 -0.45
C ILE A 288 7.95 -1.66 -0.91
N SER A 289 6.75 -1.53 -0.34
CA SER A 289 5.51 -2.15 -0.83
C SER A 289 4.40 -1.09 -0.86
N ILE A 290 3.43 -1.27 -1.74
CA ILE A 290 2.36 -0.28 -1.95
C ILE A 290 1.13 -0.74 -1.20
N SER A 291 0.79 -0.03 -0.14
CA SER A 291 -0.32 -0.39 0.73
C SER A 291 -1.65 0.12 0.24
N GLU A 292 -1.67 1.18 -0.56
CA GLU A 292 -2.85 1.69 -1.25
C GLU A 292 -2.43 2.38 -2.55
N THR A 293 -3.21 2.16 -3.59
CA THR A 293 -3.18 2.92 -4.84
C THR A 293 -4.46 2.64 -5.63
N GLY A 294 -4.93 3.58 -6.44
CA GLY A 294 -6.14 3.37 -7.23
C GLY A 294 -6.52 4.61 -8.03
N TRP A 295 -7.71 4.60 -8.58
CA TRP A 295 -8.29 5.75 -9.26
C TRP A 295 -9.83 5.74 -9.13
N PRO A 296 -10.47 6.86 -8.75
CA PRO A 296 -11.91 6.90 -8.55
C PRO A 296 -12.68 6.97 -9.87
N THR A 297 -13.82 6.28 -9.92
CA THR A 297 -14.69 6.18 -11.11
C THR A 297 -15.65 7.34 -11.29
N ALA A 298 -15.83 8.18 -10.27
CA ALA A 298 -16.67 9.36 -10.30
C ALA A 298 -16.25 10.34 -9.18
N GLY A 299 -16.89 11.51 -9.13
CA GLY A 299 -16.75 12.47 -8.04
C GLY A 299 -15.85 13.68 -8.34
N ASN A 300 -15.17 13.73 -9.49
CA ASN A 300 -14.35 14.87 -9.91
C ASN A 300 -14.39 15.08 -11.45
N GLY A 301 -15.60 15.29 -11.98
CA GLY A 301 -15.83 15.71 -13.36
C GLY A 301 -15.09 14.85 -14.40
N ALA A 302 -14.38 15.50 -15.32
CA ALA A 302 -13.65 14.84 -16.41
C ALA A 302 -12.44 14.01 -15.96
N TYR A 303 -11.99 14.17 -14.71
CA TYR A 303 -10.80 13.47 -14.17
C TYR A 303 -11.13 12.10 -13.57
N THR A 304 -12.42 11.79 -13.44
CA THR A 304 -12.91 10.53 -12.86
C THR A 304 -13.99 9.93 -13.75
N ASN A 305 -13.69 8.79 -14.36
CA ASN A 305 -14.66 7.96 -15.05
C ASN A 305 -14.19 6.49 -15.03
N ILE A 306 -15.09 5.60 -15.44
CA ILE A 306 -14.83 4.15 -15.47
C ILE A 306 -13.61 3.80 -16.34
N ASP A 307 -13.46 4.44 -17.51
CA ASP A 307 -12.40 4.11 -18.46
C ASP A 307 -11.01 4.49 -17.93
N ILE A 308 -10.88 5.66 -17.31
CA ILE A 308 -9.63 6.09 -16.68
C ILE A 308 -9.28 5.17 -15.52
N ALA A 309 -10.25 4.86 -14.65
CA ALA A 309 -10.00 4.00 -13.50
C ALA A 309 -9.59 2.58 -13.90
N LYS A 310 -10.28 2.02 -14.91
CA LYS A 310 -9.93 0.74 -15.51
C LYS A 310 -8.53 0.77 -16.14
N ALA A 311 -8.20 1.82 -16.89
CA ALA A 311 -6.88 1.97 -17.50
C ALA A 311 -5.78 2.04 -16.45
N TYR A 312 -5.95 2.87 -15.41
CA TYR A 312 -5.00 3.01 -14.31
C TYR A 312 -4.74 1.67 -13.62
N ASN A 313 -5.79 1.02 -13.11
CA ASN A 313 -5.65 -0.23 -12.35
C ASN A 313 -5.10 -1.37 -13.22
N THR A 314 -5.45 -1.42 -14.51
CA THR A 314 -4.96 -2.45 -15.44
C THR A 314 -3.47 -2.25 -15.70
N ASN A 315 -3.04 -1.02 -15.98
CA ASN A 315 -1.65 -0.74 -16.28
C ASN A 315 -0.76 -0.87 -15.05
N LEU A 316 -1.25 -0.44 -13.88
CA LEU A 316 -0.59 -0.68 -12.59
C LEU A 316 -0.28 -2.17 -12.40
N VAL A 317 -1.29 -3.05 -12.55
CA VAL A 317 -1.10 -4.49 -12.36
C VAL A 317 -0.13 -5.07 -13.39
N ASN A 318 -0.19 -4.62 -14.64
CA ASN A 318 0.73 -5.08 -15.68
C ASN A 318 2.18 -4.67 -15.39
N HIS A 319 2.38 -3.47 -14.85
CA HIS A 319 3.69 -2.94 -14.48
C HIS A 319 4.27 -3.66 -13.25
N VAL A 320 3.60 -3.62 -12.10
CA VAL A 320 4.18 -4.14 -10.83
C VAL A 320 4.39 -5.67 -10.80
N LYS A 321 3.75 -6.41 -11.73
CA LYS A 321 3.98 -7.86 -11.92
C LYS A 321 5.26 -8.20 -12.67
N ARG A 322 5.83 -7.24 -13.41
CA ARG A 322 6.92 -7.49 -14.36
C ARG A 322 8.14 -6.63 -14.07
N GLU A 323 7.94 -5.47 -13.49
CA GLU A 323 8.93 -4.41 -13.39
C GLU A 323 8.99 -3.90 -11.94
N GLY A 324 10.20 -3.54 -11.49
CA GLY A 324 10.36 -2.58 -10.41
C GLY A 324 10.37 -1.15 -10.96
N THR A 325 10.83 -0.20 -10.15
CA THR A 325 10.96 1.20 -10.57
C THR A 325 12.31 1.47 -11.25
N PRO A 326 12.49 2.61 -11.95
CA PRO A 326 13.80 2.99 -12.51
C PRO A 326 14.96 2.97 -11.50
N ARG A 327 14.76 3.41 -10.25
CA ARG A 327 15.79 3.40 -9.20
C ARG A 327 15.98 2.02 -8.55
N ARG A 328 15.00 1.12 -8.66
CA ARG A 328 15.02 -0.25 -8.11
C ARG A 328 14.42 -1.28 -9.11
N PRO A 329 15.05 -1.47 -10.28
CA PRO A 329 14.44 -2.23 -11.39
C PRO A 329 14.21 -3.71 -11.08
N ASN A 330 15.02 -4.28 -10.19
CA ASN A 330 14.96 -5.69 -9.80
C ASN A 330 14.12 -5.94 -8.53
N GLN A 331 13.44 -4.91 -8.01
CA GLN A 331 12.65 -5.01 -6.79
C GLN A 331 11.16 -4.88 -7.11
N LEU A 332 10.51 -6.02 -7.35
CA LEU A 332 9.04 -6.07 -7.45
C LEU A 332 8.41 -5.57 -6.14
N MET A 333 7.13 -5.20 -6.18
CA MET A 333 6.40 -4.62 -5.02
C MET A 333 5.09 -5.38 -4.78
N ASP A 334 4.80 -5.75 -3.52
CA ASP A 334 3.45 -6.17 -3.16
C ASP A 334 2.58 -4.91 -3.22
N THR A 335 1.45 -4.98 -3.93
CA THR A 335 0.64 -3.81 -4.23
C THR A 335 -0.82 -4.07 -3.95
N PHE A 336 -1.43 -3.21 -3.14
CA PHE A 336 -2.84 -3.27 -2.80
C PHE A 336 -3.62 -2.18 -3.53
N ILE A 337 -4.58 -2.60 -4.35
CA ILE A 337 -5.52 -1.69 -5.01
C ILE A 337 -6.54 -1.20 -3.98
N PHE A 338 -6.76 0.11 -3.94
CA PHE A 338 -7.81 0.75 -3.17
C PHE A 338 -9.00 1.04 -4.09
N ALA A 339 -10.17 0.40 -3.93
CA ALA A 339 -10.53 -0.63 -2.94
C ALA A 339 -11.50 -1.67 -3.52
N ILE A 340 -11.90 -2.68 -2.72
CA ILE A 340 -12.80 -3.73 -3.22
C ILE A 340 -14.21 -3.20 -3.54
N PHE A 341 -14.77 -2.27 -2.74
CA PHE A 341 -16.12 -1.72 -2.94
C PHE A 341 -16.12 -0.19 -2.96
N ASN A 342 -17.15 0.38 -3.59
CA ASN A 342 -17.56 1.76 -3.33
C ASN A 342 -18.10 1.86 -1.89
N GLU A 343 -17.63 2.86 -1.15
CA GLU A 343 -17.85 3.01 0.31
C GLU A 343 -18.73 4.25 0.57
N ASN A 344 -20.05 4.04 0.67
CA ASN A 344 -21.03 5.13 0.67
C ASN A 344 -21.10 5.97 1.96
N GLN A 345 -20.37 5.62 3.01
CA GLN A 345 -20.25 6.43 4.23
C GLN A 345 -18.96 7.24 4.28
N LYS A 346 -18.12 7.18 3.24
CA LYS A 346 -17.01 8.14 3.08
C LYS A 346 -17.53 9.49 2.61
N GLU A 347 -16.66 10.50 2.67
CA GLU A 347 -16.96 11.87 2.26
C GLU A 347 -17.52 11.93 0.83
N ASN A 348 -18.48 12.82 0.60
CA ASN A 348 -19.15 12.90 -0.70
C ASN A 348 -18.16 13.30 -1.81
N GLY A 349 -18.29 12.68 -2.98
CA GLY A 349 -17.40 12.90 -4.12
C GLY A 349 -16.53 11.68 -4.42
N VAL A 350 -15.23 11.89 -4.62
CA VAL A 350 -14.31 10.86 -5.12
C VAL A 350 -14.16 9.69 -4.14
N GLU A 351 -14.21 9.99 -2.85
CA GLU A 351 -14.00 9.04 -1.75
C GLU A 351 -15.03 7.90 -1.71
N GLN A 352 -16.20 8.07 -2.34
CA GLN A 352 -17.23 7.03 -2.44
C GLN A 352 -17.07 6.12 -3.67
N ASN A 353 -16.10 6.37 -4.56
CA ASN A 353 -16.09 5.85 -5.93
C ASN A 353 -14.80 5.10 -6.33
N TRP A 354 -14.03 4.59 -5.36
CA TRP A 354 -12.76 3.87 -5.56
C TRP A 354 -12.91 2.36 -5.80
N GLY A 355 -14.12 1.82 -5.71
CA GLY A 355 -14.40 0.39 -5.73
C GLY A 355 -14.14 -0.29 -7.07
N LEU A 356 -13.56 -1.49 -7.02
CA LEU A 356 -13.55 -2.43 -8.14
C LEU A 356 -14.93 -3.08 -8.35
N PHE A 357 -15.74 -3.15 -7.30
CA PHE A 357 -17.10 -3.70 -7.29
C PHE A 357 -18.09 -2.71 -6.69
N TYR A 358 -19.33 -2.77 -7.17
CA TYR A 358 -20.46 -2.20 -6.44
C TYR A 358 -20.78 -3.05 -5.20
N PRO A 359 -21.47 -2.50 -4.20
CA PRO A 359 -21.87 -3.25 -3.01
C PRO A 359 -22.75 -4.49 -3.29
N ASN A 360 -23.40 -4.56 -4.46
CA ASN A 360 -24.11 -5.77 -4.92
C ASN A 360 -23.19 -6.86 -5.51
N MET A 361 -21.86 -6.72 -5.34
CA MET A 361 -20.81 -7.60 -5.88
C MET A 361 -20.71 -7.67 -7.41
N LYS A 362 -21.42 -6.82 -8.16
CA LYS A 362 -21.18 -6.67 -9.59
C LYS A 362 -19.92 -5.83 -9.81
N PRO A 363 -19.06 -6.18 -10.78
CA PRO A 363 -17.88 -5.37 -11.09
C PRO A 363 -18.32 -3.98 -11.57
N VAL A 364 -17.62 -2.93 -11.13
CA VAL A 364 -17.80 -1.58 -11.70
C VAL A 364 -17.25 -1.55 -13.13
N TYR A 365 -16.17 -2.29 -13.36
CA TYR A 365 -15.63 -2.58 -14.68
C TYR A 365 -14.96 -3.96 -14.73
N PRO A 366 -14.89 -4.61 -15.91
CA PRO A 366 -14.16 -5.86 -16.09
C PRO A 366 -12.68 -5.67 -15.77
N PHE A 367 -12.19 -6.34 -14.71
CA PHE A 367 -10.82 -6.17 -14.23
C PHE A 367 -10.11 -7.51 -13.99
N PHE A 368 -10.66 -8.33 -13.09
CA PHE A 368 -10.14 -9.67 -12.82
C PHE A 368 -10.84 -10.68 -13.74
N ALA A 369 -10.07 -11.29 -14.64
CA ALA A 369 -10.59 -12.26 -15.61
C ALA A 369 -11.32 -13.45 -14.95
N ASN A 370 -10.91 -13.85 -13.74
CA ASN A 370 -11.49 -14.98 -13.02
C ASN A 370 -12.83 -14.65 -12.33
N CYS A 371 -13.18 -13.38 -12.11
CA CYS A 371 -14.45 -13.02 -11.45
C CYS A 371 -15.67 -13.12 -12.37
N LEU A 372 -15.47 -13.19 -13.68
CA LEU A 372 -16.53 -13.13 -14.68
C LEU A 372 -17.03 -14.51 -15.13
N ARG A 373 -16.49 -15.58 -14.54
CA ARG A 373 -16.80 -16.98 -14.85
C ARG A 373 -17.72 -17.61 -13.82
#